data_AF-A0AAU4DYP4-F1
#
_entry.id   AF-A0AAU4DYP4-F1
#
_cell.length_a   1.000
_cell.length_b   1.000
_cell.length_c   1.000
_cell.angle_alpha   90.00
_cell.angle_beta   90.00
_cell.angle_gamma   90.00
#
_symmetry.space_group_name_H-M   'P 1'
#
loop_
_entity.id
_entity.type
_entity.pdbx_description
1 polymer ?
#
loop_
_entity_poly.entity_id
_entity_poly.type
_entity_poly.pdbx_seq_one_letter_code
_entity_poly.pdbx_strand_id
1 'polypeptide(L)' 'MTVTIGKDGSISAETHGVTGSKCLDYIPLLEDLLGAETETSEFTEDYRRTSAQAENPASQQQTSWNS' A
#
# COMPACT_ATOMS: atom_id res chain seq x y z
N MET A 1 -6.55 8.48 0.27
CA MET A 1 -5.28 9.22 0.28
C MET A 1 -5.60 10.69 0.52
N THR A 2 -4.80 11.35 1.36
CA THR A 2 -4.86 12.80 1.56
C THR A 2 -3.55 13.39 1.06
N VAL A 3 -3.62 14.48 0.30
CA VAL A 3 -2.45 15.21 -0.18
C VAL A 3 -2.53 16.64 0.34
N THR A 4 -1.44 17.11 0.94
CA THR A 4 -1.31 18.47 1.46
C THR A 4 -0.14 19.15 0.78
N ILE A 5 -0.34 20.41 0.35
CA ILE A 5 0.69 21.24 -0.27
C ILE A 5 1.03 22.37 0.69
N GLY A 6 2.30 22.44 1.10
CA GLY A 6 2.84 23.52 1.90
C GLY A 6 2.98 24.81 1.11
N LYS A 7 3.04 25.95 1.80
CA LYS A 7 3.24 27.26 1.16
C LYS A 7 4.63 27.40 0.51
N ASP A 8 5.57 26.57 0.93
CA ASP A 8 6.92 26.43 0.39
C ASP A 8 7.00 25.46 -0.79
N GLY A 9 5.89 24.86 -1.20
CA GLY A 9 5.83 23.88 -2.27
C GLY A 9 6.14 22.45 -1.83
N SER A 10 6.38 22.20 -0.53
CA SER A 10 6.49 20.84 0.00
C SER A 10 5.18 20.07 -0.19
N ILE A 11 5.31 18.76 -0.49
CA ILE A 11 4.15 17.88 -0.70
C ILE A 11 4.19 16.80 0.37
N SER A 12 3.08 16.61 1.07
CA SER A 12 2.89 15.50 1.99
C SER A 12 1.73 14.64 1.53
N ALA A 13 1.92 13.33 1.49
CA ALA A 13 0.90 12.37 1.09
C ALA A 13 0.72 11.28 2.16
N GLU A 14 -0.53 11.04 2.56
CA GLU A 14 -0.89 10.00 3.52
C GLU A 14 -1.89 9.02 2.88
N THR A 15 -1.51 7.74 2.84
CA THR A 15 -2.38 6.65 2.39
C THR A 15 -3.22 6.14 3.55
N HIS A 16 -4.55 6.10 3.36
CA HIS A 16 -5.51 5.64 4.37
C HIS A 16 -6.10 4.29 3.95
N GLY A 17 -6.14 3.31 4.86
CA GLY A 17 -6.72 2.00 4.60
C GLY A 17 -5.87 1.07 3.73
N VAL A 18 -4.62 1.45 3.42
CA VAL A 18 -3.66 0.61 2.70
C VAL A 18 -2.75 -0.07 3.71
N THR A 19 -2.93 -1.38 3.88
CA THR A 19 -2.24 -2.15 4.93
C THR A 19 -0.94 -2.77 4.44
N GLY A 20 0.09 -2.79 5.30
CA GLY A 20 1.36 -3.42 4.99
C GLY A 20 2.19 -2.65 3.96
N SER A 21 3.16 -3.34 3.34
CA SER A 21 4.08 -2.75 2.38
C SER A 21 3.45 -2.24 1.08
N LYS A 22 2.16 -2.55 0.81
CA LYS A 22 1.44 -2.05 -0.36
C LYS A 22 1.33 -0.52 -0.40
N CYS A 23 1.45 0.17 0.74
CA CYS A 23 1.48 1.63 0.73
C CYS A 23 2.75 2.18 0.06
N LEU A 24 3.85 1.41 0.04
CA LEU A 24 5.11 1.83 -0.56
C LEU A 24 5.04 1.90 -2.09
N ASP A 25 4.13 1.14 -2.72
CA ASP A 25 3.91 1.19 -4.18
C ASP A 25 3.42 2.57 -4.65
N TYR A 26 2.86 3.38 -3.73
CA TYR A 26 2.42 4.73 -4.05
C TYR A 26 3.56 5.75 -4.10
N ILE A 27 4.73 5.46 -3.51
CA ILE A 27 5.89 6.35 -3.55
C ILE A 27 6.33 6.62 -5.00
N PRO A 28 6.74 5.61 -5.80
CA PRO A 28 7.21 5.85 -7.16
C PRO A 28 6.10 6.42 -8.07
N LEU A 29 4.83 6.08 -7.81
CA LEU A 29 3.69 6.66 -8.54
C LEU A 29 3.56 8.17 -8.29
N LEU A 30 3.71 8.61 -7.04
CA LEU A 30 3.63 10.02 -6.68
C LEU A 30 4.83 10.81 -7.18
N GLU A 31 6.03 10.22 -7.12
CA GLU A 31 7.26 10.82 -7.66
C GLU A 31 7.13 11.08 -9.17
N ASP A 32 6.64 10.09 -9.94
CA ASP A 32 6.39 10.24 -11.37
C ASP A 32 5.32 11.30 -11.67
N LEU A 33 4.19 11.25 -10.96
CA LEU A 33 3.07 12.18 -11.18
C LEU A 33 3.45 13.64 -10.86
N LEU A 34 4.26 13.85 -9.84
CA LEU A 34 4.60 15.16 -9.32
C LEU A 34 5.92 15.70 -9.88
N GLY A 35 6.71 14.84 -10.53
CA GLY A 35 8.08 15.17 -10.92
C GLY A 35 8.95 15.53 -9.71
N ALA A 36 8.79 14.80 -8.61
CA ALA A 36 9.42 15.07 -7.32
C ALA A 36 10.08 13.81 -6.74
N GLU A 37 10.87 13.98 -5.68
CA GLU A 37 11.50 12.87 -4.95
C GLU A 37 11.04 12.86 -3.48
N THR A 38 10.95 11.65 -2.90
CA THR A 38 10.59 11.47 -1.50
C THR A 38 11.81 11.72 -0.60
N GLU A 39 11.78 12.80 0.18
CA GLU A 39 12.84 13.07 1.16
C GLU A 39 12.70 12.22 2.42
N THR A 40 11.48 12.03 2.91
CA THR A 40 11.17 11.26 4.12
C THR A 40 9.83 10.56 4.02
N SER A 41 9.65 9.48 4.80
CA SER A 41 8.38 8.77 4.93
C SER A 41 8.19 8.30 6.37
N GLU A 42 6.97 8.45 6.89
CA GLU A 42 6.58 7.94 8.20
C GLU A 42 5.60 6.77 8.06
N PHE A 43 5.76 5.75 8.90
CA PHE A 43 4.89 4.58 8.88
C PHE A 43 3.71 4.71 9.84
N THR A 44 2.50 4.70 9.30
CA THR A 44 1.25 4.71 10.08
C THR A 44 0.95 3.33 10.70
N GLU A 45 -0.08 3.25 11.53
CA GLU A 45 -0.58 1.97 12.04
C GLU A 45 -1.03 1.02 10.91
N ASP A 46 -1.55 1.56 9.80
CA ASP A 46 -1.96 0.73 8.66
C ASP A 46 -0.76 0.03 8.01
N TYR A 47 0.41 0.68 7.93
CA TYR A 47 1.64 0.02 7.46
C TYR A 47 2.03 -1.18 8.35
N ARG A 48 1.92 -1.02 9.68
CA ARG A 48 2.24 -2.09 10.65
C ARG A 48 1.22 -3.22 10.61
N ARG A 49 -0.01 -2.94 10.20
CA ARG A 49 -1.04 -3.96 10.00
C ARG A 49 -0.63 -4.82 8.80
N THR A 50 0.00 -5.96 9.06
CA THR A 50 0.20 -6.98 8.03
C THR A 50 -1.17 -7.43 7.54
N SER A 51 -1.40 -7.36 6.22
CA SER A 51 -2.56 -8.02 5.64
C SER A 51 -2.37 -9.52 5.86
N ALA A 52 -3.11 -10.09 6.81
CA ALA A 52 -3.36 -11.51 6.84
C ALA A 52 -4.15 -11.85 5.56
N GLN A 53 -3.44 -11.98 4.44
CA GLN A 53 -3.95 -12.80 3.35
C GLN A 53 -3.96 -14.20 3.94
N ALA A 54 -5.10 -14.58 4.52
CA ALA A 54 -5.49 -15.96 4.61
C ALA A 54 -5.47 -16.47 3.18
N GLU A 55 -4.34 -17.05 2.80
CA GLU A 55 -4.25 -18.00 1.72
C GLU A 55 -5.42 -18.95 1.97
N ASN A 56 -6.45 -18.90 1.12
CA ASN A 56 -7.60 -19.76 1.27
C ASN A 56 -7.22 -21.07 0.55
N PRO A 57 -6.76 -22.14 1.23
CA PRO A 57 -6.36 -23.38 0.56
C PRO A 57 -7.53 -24.14 -0.09
N ALA A 58 -8.75 -23.59 -0.05
CA ALA A 58 -9.98 -24.26 -0.47
C ALA A 58 -10.14 -24.48 -1.98
N SER A 59 -9.21 -24.05 -2.85
CA SER A 59 -9.29 -24.30 -4.30
C SER A 59 -8.56 -25.57 -4.78
N GLN A 60 -7.90 -26.34 -3.90
CA GLN A 60 -7.13 -27.53 -4.29
C GLN A 60 -7.70 -28.87 -3.77
N GLN A 61 -9.02 -29.03 -3.60
CA GLN A 61 -9.60 -30.33 -3.24
C GLN A 61 -10.96 -30.59 -3.91
N GLN A 62 -11.06 -30.42 -5.22
CA GLN A 62 -12.22 -30.92 -5.99
C GLN A 62 -11.79 -31.61 -7.28
N THR A 63 -10.89 -32.58 -7.20
CA THR A 63 -10.58 -33.52 -8.30
C THR A 63 -10.35 -34.96 -7.83
N SER A 64 -10.89 -35.35 -6.65
CA SER A 64 -10.92 -36.76 -6.25
C SER A 64 -12.31 -37.15 -5.73
N TRP A 65 -13.26 -37.23 -6.64
CA TRP A 65 -14.41 -38.12 -6.51
C TRP A 65 -14.60 -38.83 -7.84
N ASN A 66 -13.77 -39.84 -8.07
CA ASN A 66 -14.03 -40.87 -9.07
C ASN A 66 -13.32 -42.17 -8.68
N SER A 67 -13.87 -42.89 -7.71
CA SER A 67 -13.70 -44.34 -7.53
C SER A 67 -14.88 -44.90 -6.76
#